data_AF-A0A5B1QB74-F1
#
_entry.id   AF-A0A5B1QB74-F1
#
_cell.length_a   1.000
_cell.length_b   1.000
_cell.length_c   1.000
_cell.angle_alpha   90.00
_cell.angle_beta   90.00
_cell.angle_gamma   90.00
#
_symmetry.space_group_name_H-M   'P 1'
#
loop_
_entity.id
_entity.type
_entity.pdbx_description
1 polymer ?
#
loop_
_entity_poly.entity_id
_entity_poly.type
_entity_poly.pdbx_seq_one_letter_code
_entity_poly.pdbx_strand_id
1 'polypeptide(L)'
;MGQRIHAYFLTLGLSDEEASELHLKYYTQYGLALRGLTRHHNVDPLDFDQKCDGSLPLEDMIKPDPALRQLFQDINRSKVRVWALTNAYRTHAERVLRILKLDDQVEGIIYCDYAKPNFVCKPELQFYIDAMEKANVQDPEKCLFVDDNQGNIDGARKLGWGRCVHFCESGLEAMEGGKIKKLGETHAEGYVQGDKSVAVISDLQELRDVWPDIFEK
;
A
#
# COMPACT_ATOMS: atom_id res chain seq x y z
N MET A 1 11.54 -5.96 -5.71
CA MET A 1 11.64 -4.62 -5.07
C MET A 1 12.73 -4.54 -4.03
N GLY A 2 12.67 -5.34 -2.94
CA GLY A 2 13.59 -5.22 -1.79
C GLY A 2 15.08 -5.23 -2.12
N GLN A 3 15.52 -6.03 -3.10
CA GLN A 3 16.91 -6.03 -3.58
C GLN A 3 17.37 -4.67 -4.15
N ARG A 4 16.49 -3.93 -4.82
CA ARG A 4 16.82 -2.60 -5.38
C ARG A 4 16.93 -1.55 -4.28
N ILE A 5 16.02 -1.60 -3.32
CA ILE A 5 16.06 -0.74 -2.13
C ILE A 5 17.37 -1.01 -1.38
N HIS A 6 17.69 -2.27 -1.12
CA HIS A 6 18.95 -2.66 -0.47
C HIS A 6 20.18 -2.14 -1.24
N ALA A 7 20.22 -2.37 -2.56
CA ALA A 7 21.29 -1.84 -3.40
C ALA A 7 21.41 -0.31 -3.32
N TYR A 8 20.30 0.42 -3.20
CA TYR A 8 20.31 1.86 -2.99
C TYR A 8 20.98 2.24 -1.66
N PHE A 9 20.65 1.56 -0.56
CA PHE A 9 21.29 1.80 0.74
C PHE A 9 22.81 1.59 0.66
N LEU A 10 23.29 0.58 -0.08
CA LEU A 10 24.72 0.37 -0.30
C LEU A 10 25.38 1.54 -1.05
N THR A 11 24.66 2.21 -1.97
CA THR A 11 25.20 3.41 -2.65
C THR A 11 25.41 4.60 -1.74
N LEU A 12 24.80 4.59 -0.54
CA LEU A 12 25.00 5.61 0.49
C LEU A 12 26.28 5.37 1.31
N GLY A 13 27.05 4.32 1.01
CA GLY A 13 28.26 3.93 1.72
C GLY A 13 28.03 3.09 2.97
N LEU A 14 26.81 2.58 3.15
CA LEU A 14 26.44 1.68 4.25
C LEU A 14 26.95 0.26 4.01
N SER A 15 27.29 -0.46 5.09
CA SER A 15 27.54 -1.90 5.01
C SER A 15 26.27 -2.68 4.66
N ASP A 16 26.42 -3.95 4.27
CA ASP A 16 25.26 -4.81 3.98
C ASP A 16 24.38 -5.04 5.22
N GLU A 17 25.02 -5.20 6.38
CA GLU A 17 24.36 -5.33 7.68
C GLU A 17 23.60 -4.03 8.02
N GLU A 18 24.25 -2.87 7.91
CA GLU A 18 23.64 -1.57 8.19
C GLU A 18 22.47 -1.28 7.24
N ALA A 19 22.63 -1.60 5.95
CA ALA A 19 21.59 -1.45 4.94
C ALA A 19 20.35 -2.30 5.29
N SER A 20 20.56 -3.56 5.66
CA SER A 20 19.49 -4.47 6.07
C SER A 20 18.77 -3.98 7.33
N GLU A 21 19.53 -3.56 8.35
CA GLU A 21 18.99 -3.07 9.60
C GLU A 21 18.20 -1.76 9.43
N LEU A 22 18.74 -0.80 8.68
CA LEU A 22 18.09 0.48 8.45
C LEU A 22 16.87 0.34 7.53
N HIS A 23 16.91 -0.53 6.53
CA HIS A 23 15.75 -0.80 5.70
C HIS A 23 14.58 -1.32 6.55
N LEU A 24 14.81 -2.35 7.37
CA LEU A 24 13.79 -2.86 8.30
C LEU A 24 13.33 -1.79 9.28
N LYS A 25 14.26 -1.11 9.94
CA LYS A 25 13.94 -0.06 10.91
C LYS A 25 13.07 1.04 10.30
N TYR A 26 13.43 1.55 9.13
CA TYR A 26 12.70 2.62 8.48
C TYR A 26 11.34 2.17 7.95
N TYR A 27 11.26 0.96 7.41
CA TYR A 27 9.97 0.39 7.01
C TYR A 27 9.03 0.22 8.21
N THR A 28 9.49 -0.41 9.29
CA THR A 28 8.67 -0.64 10.49
C THR A 28 8.26 0.68 11.18
N GLN A 29 9.17 1.65 11.25
CA GLN A 29 8.91 2.90 11.95
C GLN A 29 8.03 3.88 11.14
N TYR A 30 8.21 3.93 9.82
CA TYR A 30 7.59 4.95 8.99
C TYR A 30 6.57 4.42 7.97
N GLY A 31 6.44 3.11 7.79
CA GLY A 31 5.59 2.49 6.75
C GLY A 31 6.17 2.56 5.33
N LEU A 32 7.28 3.28 5.15
CA LEU A 32 8.00 3.43 3.89
C LEU A 32 9.49 3.69 4.18
N ALA A 33 10.39 2.84 3.68
CA ALA A 33 11.82 2.97 3.93
C ALA A 33 12.38 4.33 3.48
N LEU A 34 11.89 4.85 2.35
CA LEU A 34 12.25 6.16 1.81
C LEU A 34 11.97 7.30 2.79
N ARG A 35 10.93 7.17 3.63
CA ARG A 35 10.60 8.18 4.64
C ARG A 35 11.68 8.30 5.71
N GLY A 36 12.35 7.20 6.05
CA GLY A 36 13.52 7.22 6.93
C GLY A 36 14.76 7.78 6.23
N LEU A 37 15.02 7.37 4.99
CA LEU A 37 16.14 7.86 4.19
C LEU A 37 16.11 9.39 4.00
N THR A 38 14.95 9.94 3.69
CA THR A 38 14.78 11.40 3.51
C THR A 38 15.03 12.18 4.80
N ARG A 39 14.61 11.64 5.95
CA ARG A 39 14.79 12.29 7.26
C ARG A 39 16.21 12.22 7.81
N HIS A 40 16.88 11.10 7.60
CA HIS A 40 18.15 10.79 8.29
C HIS A 40 19.38 10.82 7.38
N HIS A 41 19.20 10.76 6.06
CA HIS A 41 20.30 10.63 5.09
C HIS A 41 20.25 11.67 3.95
N ASN A 42 19.31 12.63 4.02
CA ASN A 42 19.14 13.68 3.01
C ASN A 42 19.04 13.14 1.56
N VAL A 43 18.42 11.98 1.42
CA VAL A 43 18.18 11.33 0.11
C VAL A 43 17.14 12.13 -0.68
N ASP A 44 17.40 12.31 -1.98
CA ASP A 44 16.41 12.82 -2.92
C ASP A 44 15.36 11.72 -3.22
N PRO A 45 14.08 11.94 -2.86
CA PRO A 45 13.00 11.00 -3.13
C PRO A 45 12.87 10.57 -4.60
N LEU A 46 13.12 11.48 -5.53
CA LEU A 46 12.96 11.23 -6.95
C LEU A 46 14.11 10.39 -7.53
N ASP A 47 15.33 10.61 -7.06
CA ASP A 47 16.48 9.74 -7.38
C ASP A 47 16.27 8.32 -6.84
N PHE A 48 15.75 8.19 -5.62
CA PHE A 48 15.40 6.89 -5.05
C PHE A 48 14.33 6.17 -5.87
N ASP A 49 13.23 6.85 -6.22
CA ASP A 49 12.15 6.29 -7.04
C ASP A 49 12.68 5.80 -8.38
N GLN A 50 13.48 6.62 -9.08
CA GLN A 50 14.06 6.27 -10.36
C GLN A 50 14.90 4.98 -10.29
N LYS A 51 15.70 4.81 -9.22
CA LYS A 51 16.56 3.63 -9.04
C LYS A 51 15.83 2.42 -8.48
N CYS A 52 14.72 2.60 -7.78
CA CYS A 52 13.91 1.53 -7.21
C CYS A 52 12.70 1.20 -8.10
N ASP A 53 11.54 1.78 -7.79
CA ASP A 53 10.27 1.54 -8.47
C ASP A 53 10.33 1.78 -9.98
N GLY A 54 11.01 2.86 -10.39
CA GLY A 54 11.17 3.27 -11.78
C GLY A 54 12.04 2.33 -12.61
N SER A 55 12.95 1.60 -11.99
CA SER A 55 13.90 0.69 -12.68
C SER A 55 13.39 -0.76 -12.77
N LEU A 56 12.16 -1.03 -12.32
CA LEU A 56 11.54 -2.34 -12.47
C LEU A 56 11.07 -2.57 -13.92
N PRO A 57 11.33 -3.76 -14.48
CA PRO A 57 10.76 -4.19 -15.75
C PRO A 57 9.32 -4.70 -15.54
N LEU A 58 8.40 -3.80 -15.12
CA LEU A 58 7.05 -4.18 -14.72
C LEU A 58 6.28 -4.94 -15.81
N GLU A 59 6.49 -4.61 -17.08
CA GLU A 59 5.82 -5.22 -18.22
C GLU A 59 6.17 -6.71 -18.37
N ASP A 60 7.33 -7.14 -17.87
CA ASP A 60 7.74 -8.54 -17.86
C ASP A 60 7.28 -9.26 -16.57
N MET A 61 7.05 -8.50 -15.49
CA MET A 61 6.74 -9.02 -14.16
C MET A 61 5.25 -9.20 -13.90
N ILE A 62 4.41 -8.30 -14.42
CA ILE A 62 2.96 -8.32 -14.20
C ILE A 62 2.22 -8.30 -15.54
N LYS A 63 1.05 -8.93 -15.56
CA LYS A 63 0.21 -9.08 -16.76
C LYS A 63 -1.24 -8.73 -16.42
N PRO A 64 -2.05 -8.35 -17.41
CA PRO A 64 -3.48 -8.16 -17.20
C PRO A 64 -4.10 -9.39 -16.53
N ASP A 65 -4.95 -9.14 -15.52
CA ASP A 65 -5.72 -10.17 -14.84
C ASP A 65 -7.23 -9.95 -15.13
N PRO A 66 -7.84 -10.79 -15.99
CA PRO A 66 -9.25 -10.67 -16.31
C PRO A 66 -10.20 -10.84 -15.11
N ALA A 67 -9.85 -11.68 -14.14
CA ALA A 67 -10.68 -11.93 -12.96
C ALA A 67 -10.66 -10.71 -12.02
N LEU A 68 -9.47 -10.11 -11.84
CA LEU A 68 -9.32 -8.86 -11.11
C LEU A 68 -10.06 -7.71 -11.80
N ARG A 69 -9.93 -7.57 -13.13
CA ARG A 69 -10.68 -6.53 -13.87
C ARG A 69 -12.19 -6.72 -13.73
N GLN A 70 -12.68 -7.96 -13.82
CA GLN A 70 -14.11 -8.26 -13.62
C GLN A 70 -14.58 -7.88 -12.22
N LEU A 71 -13.77 -8.13 -11.18
CA LEU A 71 -14.08 -7.70 -9.81
C LEU A 71 -14.32 -6.19 -9.74
N PHE A 72 -13.45 -5.38 -10.34
CA PHE A 72 -13.64 -3.92 -10.38
C PHE A 72 -14.90 -3.52 -11.17
N GLN A 73 -15.20 -4.20 -12.28
CA GLN A 73 -16.38 -3.93 -13.11
C GLN A 73 -17.70 -4.28 -12.41
N ASP A 74 -17.68 -5.24 -11.49
CA ASP A 74 -18.85 -5.67 -10.74
C ASP A 74 -19.17 -4.74 -9.55
N ILE A 75 -18.24 -3.87 -9.16
CA ILE A 75 -18.51 -2.87 -8.12
C ILE A 75 -19.59 -1.90 -8.62
N ASN A 76 -20.67 -1.78 -7.85
CA ASN A 76 -21.77 -0.88 -8.15
C ASN A 76 -21.33 0.59 -8.01
N ARG A 77 -20.95 1.20 -9.13
CA ARG A 77 -20.47 2.59 -9.21
C ARG A 77 -21.50 3.65 -8.81
N SER A 78 -22.79 3.28 -8.69
CA SER A 78 -23.82 4.17 -8.13
C SER A 78 -23.74 4.29 -6.61
N LYS A 79 -23.12 3.32 -5.93
CA LYS A 79 -22.98 3.26 -4.48
C LYS A 79 -21.60 3.73 -4.01
N VAL A 80 -20.54 3.37 -4.74
CA VAL A 80 -19.16 3.64 -4.32
C VAL A 80 -18.28 4.14 -5.47
N ARG A 81 -17.36 5.04 -5.12
CA ARG A 81 -16.26 5.49 -5.97
C ARG A 81 -15.00 4.72 -5.60
N VAL A 82 -14.15 4.37 -6.56
CA VAL A 82 -12.93 3.60 -6.31
C VAL A 82 -11.70 4.44 -6.63
N TRP A 83 -10.77 4.46 -5.68
CA TRP A 83 -9.54 5.23 -5.72
C TRP A 83 -8.36 4.31 -5.42
N ALA A 84 -7.24 4.50 -6.10
CA ALA A 84 -5.99 3.83 -5.75
C ALA A 84 -5.29 4.61 -4.63
N LEU A 85 -4.85 3.92 -3.58
CA LEU A 85 -4.22 4.52 -2.40
C LEU A 85 -2.86 3.85 -2.12
N THR A 86 -1.75 4.51 -2.45
CA THR A 86 -0.41 3.90 -2.43
C THR A 86 0.67 4.76 -1.78
N ASN A 87 1.68 4.12 -1.18
CA ASN A 87 2.89 4.79 -0.72
C ASN A 87 3.91 5.02 -1.85
N ALA A 88 3.71 4.44 -3.05
CA ALA A 88 4.58 4.64 -4.21
C ALA A 88 4.39 6.03 -4.84
N TYR A 89 5.30 6.43 -5.74
CA TYR A 89 5.12 7.63 -6.55
C TYR A 89 4.07 7.44 -7.64
N ARG A 90 3.56 8.56 -8.17
CA ARG A 90 2.52 8.59 -9.20
C ARG A 90 2.86 7.77 -10.43
N THR A 91 4.09 7.87 -10.93
CA THR A 91 4.55 7.21 -12.16
C THR A 91 4.47 5.70 -12.04
N HIS A 92 4.89 5.14 -10.91
CA HIS A 92 4.82 3.71 -10.64
C HIS A 92 3.36 3.23 -10.56
N ALA A 93 2.52 3.94 -9.81
CA ALA A 93 1.11 3.61 -9.64
C ALA A 93 0.35 3.60 -10.98
N GLU A 94 0.54 4.64 -11.80
CA GLU A 94 -0.08 4.71 -13.13
C GLU A 94 0.40 3.57 -14.04
N ARG A 95 1.69 3.22 -14.00
CA ARG A 95 2.26 2.15 -14.82
C ARG A 95 1.67 0.79 -14.45
N VAL A 96 1.56 0.48 -13.15
CA VAL A 96 0.92 -0.75 -12.67
C VAL A 96 -0.54 -0.82 -13.11
N LEU A 97 -1.33 0.25 -12.89
CA LEU A 97 -2.74 0.27 -13.28
C LEU A 97 -2.94 0.07 -14.78
N ARG A 98 -2.11 0.69 -15.63
CA ARG A 98 -2.16 0.51 -17.10
C ARG A 98 -1.85 -0.93 -17.52
N ILE A 99 -0.82 -1.55 -16.94
CA ILE A 99 -0.46 -2.94 -17.28
C ILE A 99 -1.57 -3.90 -16.85
N LEU A 100 -2.16 -3.70 -15.67
CA LEU A 100 -3.28 -4.50 -15.17
C LEU A 100 -4.61 -4.21 -15.88
N LYS A 101 -4.67 -3.15 -16.70
CA LYS A 101 -5.91 -2.63 -17.29
C LYS A 101 -6.94 -2.29 -16.21
N LEU A 102 -6.56 -1.43 -15.27
CA LEU A 102 -7.41 -0.93 -14.19
C LEU A 102 -7.40 0.61 -14.10
N ASP A 103 -6.67 1.29 -14.98
CA ASP A 103 -6.56 2.74 -15.01
C ASP A 103 -7.90 3.43 -15.33
N ASP A 104 -8.78 2.78 -16.09
CA ASP A 104 -10.16 3.20 -16.34
C ASP A 104 -11.15 2.76 -15.25
N GLN A 105 -10.70 1.99 -14.26
CA GLN A 105 -11.52 1.46 -13.17
C GLN A 105 -11.35 2.21 -11.85
N VAL A 106 -10.46 3.21 -11.81
CA VAL A 106 -10.23 4.09 -10.66
C VAL A 106 -10.51 5.55 -11.06
N GLU A 107 -11.11 6.32 -10.16
CA GLU A 107 -11.40 7.74 -10.37
C GLU A 107 -10.16 8.62 -10.17
N GLY A 108 -9.22 8.14 -9.35
CA GLY A 108 -7.95 8.82 -9.15
C GLY A 108 -6.98 8.01 -8.30
N ILE A 109 -5.77 8.55 -8.20
CA ILE A 109 -4.65 7.97 -7.44
C ILE A 109 -4.26 8.96 -6.34
N ILE A 110 -4.24 8.47 -5.11
CA ILE A 110 -3.63 9.12 -3.96
C ILE A 110 -2.30 8.38 -3.71
N TYR A 111 -1.22 9.15 -3.76
CA TYR A 111 0.15 8.67 -3.81
C TYR A 111 1.04 9.54 -2.93
N CYS A 112 2.20 9.04 -2.53
CA CYS A 112 3.22 9.86 -1.87
C CYS A 112 3.86 10.81 -2.88
N ASP A 113 3.63 12.12 -2.75
CA ASP A 113 4.17 13.09 -3.69
C ASP A 113 5.64 13.41 -3.38
N TYR A 114 6.54 12.60 -3.93
CA TYR A 114 7.99 12.70 -3.74
C TYR A 114 8.60 14.04 -4.20
N ALA A 115 7.90 14.82 -5.02
CA ALA A 115 8.32 16.17 -5.39
C ALA A 115 8.04 17.21 -4.28
N LYS A 116 7.19 16.87 -3.29
CA LYS A 116 6.91 17.73 -2.14
C LYS A 116 7.89 17.45 -1.00
N PRO A 117 8.55 18.48 -0.45
CA PRO A 117 9.30 18.34 0.79
C PRO A 117 8.39 17.80 1.90
N ASN A 118 8.93 16.91 2.72
CA ASN A 118 8.23 16.32 3.87
C ASN A 118 6.92 15.60 3.54
N PHE A 119 6.74 15.09 2.31
CA PHE A 119 5.57 14.30 1.90
C PHE A 119 5.14 13.27 2.96
N VAL A 120 3.85 13.05 3.08
CA VAL A 120 3.27 12.08 4.02
C VAL A 120 3.06 10.73 3.34
N CYS A 121 3.09 9.65 4.12
CA CYS A 121 2.79 8.29 3.65
C CYS A 121 1.89 7.55 4.66
N LYS A 122 1.26 6.45 4.25
CA LYS A 122 0.64 5.52 5.20
C LYS A 122 1.74 4.94 6.11
N PRO A 123 1.50 4.78 7.43
CA PRO A 123 0.24 4.97 8.15
C PRO A 123 0.09 6.34 8.85
N GLU A 124 0.80 7.39 8.41
CA GLU A 124 0.66 8.74 8.99
C GLU A 124 -0.78 9.25 8.85
N LEU A 125 -1.39 9.73 9.95
CA LEU A 125 -2.79 10.16 9.98
C LEU A 125 -3.12 11.20 8.90
N GLN A 126 -2.19 12.13 8.67
CA GLN A 126 -2.33 13.18 7.66
C GLN A 126 -2.50 12.63 6.25
N PHE A 127 -1.92 11.47 5.92
CA PHE A 127 -2.07 10.88 4.60
C PHE A 127 -3.53 10.48 4.30
N TYR A 128 -4.24 9.97 5.30
CA TYR A 128 -5.67 9.61 5.16
C TYR A 128 -6.57 10.85 5.15
N ILE A 129 -6.20 11.92 5.85
CA ILE A 129 -6.88 13.22 5.78
C ILE A 129 -6.75 13.79 4.36
N ASP A 130 -5.52 13.87 3.83
CA ASP A 130 -5.24 14.35 2.47
C ASP A 130 -5.97 13.49 1.41
N ALA A 131 -6.06 12.18 1.64
CA ALA A 131 -6.81 11.25 0.81
C ALA A 131 -8.31 11.60 0.74
N MET A 132 -8.93 11.85 1.90
CA MET A 132 -10.34 12.25 2.01
C MET A 132 -10.59 13.60 1.34
N GLU A 133 -9.73 14.58 1.58
CA GLU A 133 -9.81 15.90 0.92
C GLU A 133 -9.75 15.78 -0.60
N LYS A 134 -8.77 15.02 -1.12
CA LYS A 134 -8.59 14.80 -2.57
C LYS A 134 -9.75 14.04 -3.20
N ALA A 135 -10.33 13.09 -2.49
CA ALA A 135 -11.53 12.35 -2.92
C ALA A 135 -12.82 13.14 -2.68
N ASN A 136 -12.78 14.31 -2.05
CA ASN A 136 -13.95 15.08 -1.61
C ASN A 136 -14.92 14.25 -0.74
N VAL A 137 -14.38 13.60 0.29
CA VAL A 137 -15.12 12.83 1.29
C VAL A 137 -14.97 13.52 2.64
N GLN A 138 -16.08 13.87 3.28
CA GLN A 138 -16.07 14.56 4.58
C GLN A 138 -16.29 13.61 5.77
N ASP A 139 -16.99 12.51 5.52
CA ASP A 139 -17.37 11.54 6.54
C ASP A 139 -16.43 10.32 6.45
N PRO A 140 -15.52 10.11 7.43
CA PRO A 140 -14.58 9.00 7.39
C PRO A 140 -15.28 7.65 7.47
N GLU A 141 -16.48 7.55 8.06
CA GLU A 141 -17.21 6.28 8.15
C GLU A 141 -17.64 5.76 6.77
N LYS A 142 -17.65 6.61 5.74
CA LYS A 142 -17.93 6.23 4.35
C LYS A 142 -16.74 5.63 3.60
N CYS A 143 -15.54 5.68 4.19
CA CYS A 143 -14.34 5.10 3.58
C CYS A 143 -14.30 3.58 3.77
N LEU A 144 -14.19 2.87 2.64
CA LEU A 144 -13.86 1.45 2.59
C LEU A 144 -12.39 1.33 2.20
N PHE A 145 -11.64 0.49 2.91
CA PHE A 145 -10.20 0.38 2.70
C PHE A 145 -9.69 -1.05 2.79
N VAL A 146 -8.90 -1.44 1.80
CA VAL A 146 -8.21 -2.72 1.74
C VAL A 146 -6.73 -2.46 1.54
N ASP A 147 -5.89 -3.10 2.35
CA ASP A 147 -4.44 -2.95 2.33
C ASP A 147 -3.79 -4.22 2.88
N ASP A 148 -2.58 -4.52 2.43
CA ASP A 148 -1.81 -5.69 2.85
C ASP A 148 -1.01 -5.45 4.13
N ASN A 149 -0.80 -4.19 4.51
CA ASN A 149 -0.06 -3.83 5.70
C ASN A 149 -1.02 -3.52 6.87
N GLN A 150 -0.93 -4.30 7.95
CA GLN A 150 -1.74 -4.10 9.17
C GLN A 150 -1.59 -2.70 9.77
N GLY A 151 -0.39 -2.12 9.76
CA GLY A 151 -0.16 -0.75 10.25
C GLY A 151 -0.93 0.30 9.44
N ASN A 152 -1.09 0.09 8.13
CA ASN A 152 -1.92 0.95 7.29
C ASN A 152 -3.41 0.82 7.63
N ILE A 153 -3.88 -0.40 7.91
CA ILE A 153 -5.24 -0.64 8.39
C ILE A 153 -5.49 0.09 9.71
N ASP A 154 -4.57 -0.04 10.67
CA ASP A 154 -4.69 0.61 11.98
C ASP A 154 -4.67 2.15 11.86
N GLY A 155 -3.84 2.69 10.97
CA GLY A 155 -3.79 4.12 10.66
C GLY A 155 -5.12 4.66 10.14
N ALA A 156 -5.75 3.95 9.19
CA ALA A 156 -7.06 4.31 8.65
C ALA A 156 -8.16 4.26 9.74
N ARG A 157 -8.19 3.17 10.53
CA ARG A 157 -9.15 3.00 11.62
C ARG A 157 -9.01 4.07 12.70
N LYS A 158 -7.78 4.51 12.98
CA LYS A 158 -7.52 5.59 13.94
C LYS A 158 -8.13 6.93 13.48
N LEU A 159 -8.25 7.18 12.17
CA LEU A 159 -8.97 8.34 11.64
C LEU A 159 -10.50 8.16 11.68
N GLY A 160 -10.98 6.94 11.87
CA GLY A 160 -12.41 6.61 11.82
C GLY A 160 -12.88 6.10 10.45
N TRP A 161 -11.97 5.59 9.59
CA TRP A 161 -12.40 4.96 8.34
C TRP A 161 -13.28 3.74 8.63
N GLY A 162 -14.49 3.74 8.07
CA GLY A 162 -15.60 2.93 8.59
C GLY A 162 -15.45 1.42 8.39
N ARG A 163 -14.99 0.97 7.21
CA ARG A 163 -14.85 -0.46 6.89
C ARG A 163 -13.46 -0.75 6.34
N CYS A 164 -12.66 -1.49 7.10
CA CYS A 164 -11.32 -1.89 6.68
C CYS A 164 -11.22 -3.41 6.52
N VAL A 165 -10.38 -3.86 5.58
CA VAL A 165 -10.07 -5.26 5.30
C VAL A 165 -8.56 -5.41 5.19
N HIS A 166 -7.98 -6.37 5.91
CA HIS A 166 -6.57 -6.72 5.80
C HIS A 166 -6.40 -7.81 4.74
N PHE A 167 -5.64 -7.51 3.68
CA PHE A 167 -5.31 -8.49 2.65
C PHE A 167 -4.02 -9.23 3.05
N CYS A 168 -4.13 -10.53 3.33
CA CYS A 168 -3.02 -11.36 3.75
C CYS A 168 -2.84 -12.49 2.74
N GLU A 169 -1.85 -12.36 1.85
CA GLU A 169 -1.55 -13.41 0.88
C GLU A 169 -1.12 -14.69 1.60
N SER A 170 -1.98 -15.71 1.58
CA SER A 170 -1.66 -17.01 2.13
C SER A 170 -0.61 -17.70 1.26
N GLY A 171 0.57 -17.99 1.83
CA GLY A 171 1.58 -18.83 1.18
C GLY A 171 2.59 -18.11 0.28
N LEU A 172 2.65 -16.78 0.31
CA LEU A 172 3.71 -16.00 -0.34
C LEU A 172 4.77 -15.54 0.67
N GLU A 173 6.03 -15.61 0.25
CA GLU A 173 7.16 -15.01 0.95
C GLU A 173 7.12 -13.50 0.69
N ALA A 174 6.71 -12.70 1.69
CA ALA A 174 6.84 -11.25 1.58
C ALA A 174 8.24 -10.80 2.00
N MET A 175 8.77 -9.80 1.29
CA MET A 175 9.93 -9.06 1.74
C MET A 175 9.49 -7.87 2.60
N GLU A 176 9.60 -8.01 3.92
CA GLU A 176 9.46 -6.90 4.87
C GLU A 176 10.86 -6.39 5.24
N GLY A 177 11.18 -5.14 4.89
CA GLY A 177 12.42 -4.50 5.35
C GLY A 177 13.71 -5.21 4.91
N GLY A 178 13.70 -5.87 3.74
CA GLY A 178 14.86 -6.61 3.22
C GLY A 178 14.99 -8.04 3.73
N LYS A 179 14.09 -8.52 4.60
CA LYS A 179 14.07 -9.91 5.08
C LYS A 179 12.88 -10.67 4.48
N ILE A 180 13.12 -11.93 4.10
CA ILE A 180 12.06 -12.85 3.66
C ILE A 180 11.28 -13.30 4.90
N LYS A 181 9.96 -13.11 4.88
CA LYS A 181 9.04 -13.61 5.88
C LYS A 181 7.99 -14.47 5.17
N LYS A 182 7.87 -15.74 5.57
CA LYS A 182 6.74 -16.57 5.15
C LYS A 182 5.47 -16.04 5.80
N LEU A 183 4.52 -15.54 5.02
CA LEU A 183 3.18 -15.32 5.54
C LEU A 183 2.47 -16.66 5.68
N GLY A 184 2.24 -17.07 6.92
CA GLY A 184 1.43 -18.27 7.23
C GLY A 184 1.91 -19.17 8.39
N GLU A 185 3.08 -18.95 9.01
CA GLU A 185 3.58 -19.84 10.09
C GLU A 185 3.40 -19.30 11.53
N THR A 186 2.79 -18.12 11.69
CA THR A 186 2.29 -17.69 13.00
C THR A 186 0.79 -17.80 13.01
N HIS A 187 0.30 -18.77 13.78
CA HIS A 187 -1.06 -18.79 14.29
C HIS A 187 -1.48 -17.38 14.70
N ALA A 188 -2.77 -17.10 14.50
CA ALA A 188 -3.48 -15.99 15.09
C ALA A 188 -3.28 -15.97 16.61
N GLU A 189 -2.17 -15.40 17.08
CA GLU A 189 -1.88 -15.22 18.49
C GLU A 189 -1.22 -13.86 18.69
N GLY A 190 -2.00 -12.97 19.30
CA GLY A 190 -1.59 -11.63 19.71
C GLY A 190 -2.04 -10.57 18.72
N TYR A 191 -3.24 -10.02 18.90
CA TYR A 191 -3.43 -8.69 19.48
C TYR A 191 -4.94 -8.44 19.62
N VAL A 192 -5.40 -8.37 20.87
CA VAL A 192 -6.71 -7.79 21.20
C VAL A 192 -6.45 -6.56 22.04
N GLN A 193 -6.73 -5.38 21.49
CA GLN A 193 -7.26 -4.30 22.31
C GLN A 193 -8.13 -3.34 21.47
N GLY A 194 -9.45 -3.52 21.60
CA GLY A 194 -10.45 -2.50 21.31
C GLY A 194 -11.04 -2.49 19.89
N ASP A 195 -12.31 -2.91 19.82
CA ASP A 195 -13.29 -2.59 18.77
C ASP A 195 -13.18 -3.37 17.43
N LYS A 196 -14.32 -3.90 16.97
CA LYS A 196 -14.62 -4.71 15.74
C LYS A 196 -13.41 -5.33 15.01
N SER A 197 -13.33 -6.66 15.01
CA SER A 197 -12.35 -7.42 14.21
C SER A 197 -12.38 -7.00 12.74
N VAL A 198 -11.22 -6.62 12.21
CA VAL A 198 -11.02 -6.38 10.77
C VAL A 198 -11.10 -7.73 10.06
N ALA A 199 -11.86 -7.81 8.97
CA ALA A 199 -11.87 -9.02 8.14
C ALA A 199 -10.50 -9.20 7.48
N VAL A 200 -10.00 -10.43 7.51
CA VAL A 200 -8.76 -10.84 6.83
C VAL A 200 -9.15 -11.71 5.65
N ILE A 201 -8.67 -11.36 4.46
CA ILE A 201 -8.90 -12.11 3.22
C ILE A 201 -7.56 -12.46 2.58
N SER A 202 -7.49 -13.52 1.79
CA SER A 202 -6.30 -13.87 1.01
C SER A 202 -6.50 -13.80 -0.50
N ASP A 203 -7.75 -13.64 -0.95
CA ASP A 203 -8.14 -13.34 -2.31
C ASP A 203 -9.06 -12.11 -2.35
N LEU A 204 -8.81 -11.17 -3.27
CA LEU A 204 -9.65 -9.99 -3.45
C LEU A 204 -11.09 -10.34 -3.86
N GLN A 205 -11.36 -11.53 -4.40
CA GLN A 205 -12.73 -11.98 -4.69
C GLN A 205 -13.59 -12.10 -3.43
N GLU A 206 -12.98 -12.35 -2.26
CA GLU A 206 -13.67 -12.43 -0.97
C GLU A 206 -14.27 -11.09 -0.53
N LEU A 207 -13.89 -9.97 -1.18
CA LEU A 207 -14.56 -8.69 -0.98
C LEU A 207 -16.06 -8.75 -1.29
N ARG A 208 -16.50 -9.69 -2.12
CA ARG A 208 -17.92 -9.93 -2.40
C ARG A 208 -18.68 -10.45 -1.19
N ASP A 209 -18.02 -11.19 -0.32
CA ASP A 209 -18.60 -11.74 0.90
C ASP A 209 -18.49 -10.75 2.07
N VAL A 210 -17.40 -9.98 2.10
CA VAL A 210 -17.15 -9.01 3.19
C VAL A 210 -17.92 -7.70 2.97
N TRP A 211 -18.09 -7.25 1.72
CA TRP A 211 -18.81 -6.03 1.34
C TRP A 211 -19.91 -6.30 0.28
N PRO A 212 -20.87 -7.21 0.53
CA PRO A 212 -21.85 -7.60 -0.48
C PRO A 212 -22.67 -6.41 -1.01
N ASP A 213 -22.94 -5.44 -0.15
CA ASP A 213 -23.73 -4.23 -0.45
C ASP A 213 -23.16 -3.41 -1.61
N ILE A 214 -21.84 -3.43 -1.83
CA ILE A 214 -21.20 -2.67 -2.93
C ILE A 214 -21.17 -3.44 -4.25
N PHE A 215 -21.53 -4.72 -4.26
CA PHE A 215 -21.61 -5.58 -5.45
C PHE A 215 -23.07 -5.86 -5.88
N GLU A 216 -24.04 -5.68 -4.99
CA GLU A 216 -25.47 -5.74 -5.33
C GLU A 216 -25.86 -4.63 -6.32
N LYS A 217 -26.52 -5.01 -7.42
CA LYS A 217 -26.97 -4.09 -8.49
C LYS A 217 -28.21 -3.30 -8.09
#